data_AF-A0A9E1MXI6-F1
#
_entry.id   AF-A0A9E1MXI6-F1
#
_cell.length_a   1.000
_cell.length_b   1.000
_cell.length_c   1.000
_cell.angle_alpha   90.00
_cell.angle_beta   90.00
_cell.angle_gamma   90.00
#
_symmetry.space_group_name_H-M   'P 1'
#
loop_
_entity.id
_entity.type
_entity.pdbx_description
1 polymer ?
#
loop_
_entity_poly.entity_id
_entity_poly.type
_entity_poly.pdbx_seq_one_letter_code
_entity_poly.pdbx_strand_id
1 'polypeptide(L)'
;MAPILITQTISASALPLLGDFEIRHHRGETPISRDRLLEWSRGCQAIIPMPTDRIDAEVMDAAGSSLKVIAHHAVGFDNIDLEAAKERQVVVSNTPGVLTEATADLAMALMLGAARHIVEGDRMIRRGEFKGWRPDLLVGHDLFGQKLGIVGMGRIGRATAERAKAFGLHVAHHSRSGGAPLIELLKTSDIVSLHCPLNDTTRHLIDAKALELMKPTAILINTARGPVVDEGALAVALRDGQIAAAGLDVFEEEPEEFEVEDLDI
;
A
#
# COMPACT_ATOMS: atom_id res chain seq x y z
N MET A 1 -4.41 23.11 28.12
CA MET A 1 -3.34 22.24 27.58
C MET A 1 -3.25 22.51 26.09
N ALA A 2 -2.08 22.40 25.46
CA ALA A 2 -2.00 22.57 24.01
C ALA A 2 -2.84 21.49 23.30
N PRO A 3 -3.47 21.77 22.14
CA PRO A 3 -4.35 20.82 21.48
C PRO A 3 -3.61 19.65 20.81
N ILE A 4 -4.36 18.58 20.55
CA ILE A 4 -3.97 17.49 19.66
C ILE A 4 -4.72 17.67 18.33
N LEU A 5 -4.00 17.64 17.21
CA LEU A 5 -4.60 17.60 15.88
C LEU A 5 -4.77 16.14 15.43
N ILE A 6 -5.99 15.76 15.04
CA ILE A 6 -6.28 14.51 14.34
C ILE A 6 -6.72 14.88 12.93
N THR A 7 -5.94 14.45 11.93
CA THR A 7 -6.07 14.90 10.54
C THR A 7 -7.17 14.19 9.75
N GLN A 8 -7.73 13.10 10.28
CA GLN A 8 -8.91 12.43 9.72
C GLN A 8 -9.71 11.69 10.81
N THR A 9 -10.92 11.26 10.48
CA THR A 9 -11.74 10.43 11.37
C THR A 9 -11.00 9.15 11.76
N ILE A 10 -10.80 8.94 13.07
CA ILE A 10 -10.32 7.69 13.64
C ILE A 10 -11.48 6.98 14.34
N SER A 11 -11.30 5.70 14.70
CA SER A 11 -12.30 4.95 15.47
C SER A 11 -12.76 5.72 16.71
N ALA A 12 -14.08 5.78 16.91
CA ALA A 12 -14.67 6.46 18.08
C ALA A 12 -14.14 5.88 19.41
N SER A 13 -13.74 4.61 19.43
CA SER A 13 -13.14 3.96 20.60
C SER A 13 -11.75 4.50 20.99
N ALA A 14 -11.05 5.18 20.09
CA ALA A 14 -9.72 5.74 20.34
C ALA A 14 -9.77 7.12 21.01
N LEU A 15 -10.84 7.89 20.80
CA LEU A 15 -10.95 9.26 21.32
C LEU A 15 -10.86 9.34 22.86
N PRO A 16 -11.51 8.47 23.65
CA PRO A 16 -11.40 8.50 25.10
C PRO A 16 -9.97 8.24 25.63
N LEU A 17 -9.13 7.56 24.84
CA LEU A 17 -7.73 7.25 25.22
C LEU A 17 -6.83 8.50 25.19
N LEU A 18 -7.27 9.57 24.52
CA LEU A 18 -6.56 10.85 24.49
C LEU A 18 -6.79 11.68 25.76
N GLY A 19 -7.70 11.27 26.66
CA GLY A 19 -7.95 12.00 27.92
C GLY A 19 -8.51 13.42 27.70
N ASP A 20 -8.20 14.33 28.62
CA ASP A 20 -8.79 15.68 28.68
C ASP A 20 -8.10 16.72 27.77
N PHE A 21 -7.40 16.29 26.71
CA PHE A 21 -6.80 17.23 25.76
C PHE A 21 -7.87 17.87 24.86
N GLU A 22 -7.67 19.13 24.51
CA GLU A 22 -8.44 19.76 23.44
C GLU A 22 -8.09 19.07 22.11
N ILE A 23 -9.11 18.62 21.38
CA ILE A 23 -8.93 17.91 20.12
C ILE A 23 -9.40 18.79 18.95
N ARG A 24 -8.48 19.09 18.03
CA ARG A 24 -8.81 19.59 16.69
C ARG A 24 -8.97 18.39 15.77
N HIS A 25 -10.21 18.04 15.46
CA HIS A 25 -10.52 16.81 14.72
C HIS A 25 -11.08 17.14 13.34
N HIS A 26 -10.32 16.88 12.28
CA HIS A 26 -10.88 16.90 10.93
C HIS A 26 -11.72 15.64 10.73
N ARG A 27 -13.03 15.83 10.56
CA ARG A 27 -14.02 14.76 10.38
C ARG A 27 -14.50 14.61 8.94
N GLY A 28 -13.73 15.12 7.99
CA GLY A 28 -14.05 14.98 6.57
C GLY A 28 -13.85 13.56 6.08
N GLU A 29 -14.54 13.21 4.99
CA GLU A 29 -14.36 11.95 4.27
C GLU A 29 -13.04 11.94 3.48
N THR A 30 -12.56 13.12 3.07
CA THR A 30 -11.30 13.31 2.35
C THR A 30 -10.16 13.71 3.29
N PRO A 31 -8.90 13.52 2.88
CA PRO A 31 -7.73 14.04 3.59
C PRO A 31 -7.85 15.52 3.92
N ILE A 32 -7.22 15.96 5.01
CA ILE A 32 -7.15 17.38 5.36
C ILE A 32 -6.37 18.14 4.29
N SER A 33 -6.94 19.22 3.77
CA SER A 33 -6.25 20.08 2.79
C SER A 33 -4.97 20.65 3.40
N ARG A 34 -3.94 20.89 2.57
CA ARG A 34 -2.66 21.46 3.00
C ARG A 34 -2.82 22.76 3.81
N ASP A 35 -3.63 23.70 3.33
CA ASP A 35 -3.86 24.98 4.01
C ASP A 35 -4.47 24.80 5.40
N ARG A 36 -5.48 23.92 5.50
CA ARG A 36 -6.10 23.59 6.79
C ARG A 36 -5.15 22.85 7.72
N LEU A 37 -4.29 21.96 7.21
CA LEU A 37 -3.27 21.28 8.00
C LEU A 37 -2.29 22.29 8.62
N LEU A 38 -1.81 23.26 7.83
CA LEU A 38 -0.94 24.34 8.30
C LEU A 38 -1.64 25.27 9.31
N GLU A 39 -2.92 25.57 9.10
CA GLU A 39 -3.71 26.39 10.02
C GLU A 39 -3.93 25.66 11.35
N TRP A 40 -4.40 24.41 11.29
CA TRP A 40 -4.85 23.65 12.44
C TRP A 40 -3.71 23.07 13.25
N SER A 41 -2.51 22.92 12.68
CA SER A 41 -1.34 22.47 13.43
C SER A 41 -0.84 23.53 14.43
N ARG A 42 -1.14 24.82 14.21
CA ARG A 42 -0.61 25.95 15.01
C ARG A 42 -0.86 25.80 16.51
N GLY A 43 0.22 25.72 17.28
CA GLY A 43 0.16 25.60 18.73
C GLY A 43 -0.25 24.21 19.23
N CYS A 44 -0.38 23.21 18.35
CA CYS A 44 -0.60 21.83 18.78
C CYS A 44 0.64 21.28 19.49
N GLN A 45 0.42 20.40 20.47
CA GLN A 45 1.49 19.61 21.09
C GLN A 45 1.66 18.23 20.46
N ALA A 46 0.62 17.73 19.80
CA ALA A 46 0.69 16.49 19.07
C ALA A 46 -0.12 16.55 17.78
N ILE A 47 0.32 15.81 16.78
CA ILE A 47 -0.39 15.58 15.52
C ILE A 47 -0.53 14.06 15.35
N ILE A 48 -1.73 13.61 15.00
CA ILE A 48 -2.05 12.23 14.61
C ILE A 48 -2.35 12.25 13.11
N PRO A 49 -1.32 12.15 12.23
CA PRO A 49 -1.49 12.17 10.79
C PRO A 49 -1.84 10.79 10.21
N MET A 50 -2.49 10.79 9.05
CA MET A 50 -2.77 9.65 8.19
C MET A 50 -1.64 9.45 7.15
N PRO A 51 -1.57 8.31 6.46
CA PRO A 51 -0.59 8.08 5.38
C PRO A 51 -0.60 9.15 4.28
N THR A 52 -1.77 9.74 4.03
CA THR A 52 -2.00 10.75 2.98
C THR A 52 -1.52 12.15 3.36
N ASP A 53 -1.19 12.40 4.62
CA ASP A 53 -0.77 13.72 5.08
C ASP A 53 0.75 13.90 4.94
N ARG A 54 1.19 14.88 4.15
CA ARG A 54 2.61 15.25 4.10
C ARG A 54 2.99 16.08 5.33
N ILE A 55 3.74 15.50 6.26
CA ILE A 55 4.22 16.16 7.48
C ILE A 55 5.71 16.50 7.31
N ASP A 56 5.96 17.65 6.70
CA ASP A 56 7.28 18.20 6.42
C ASP A 56 7.65 19.32 7.40
N ALA A 57 8.84 19.92 7.21
CA ALA A 57 9.33 21.02 8.04
C ALA A 57 8.34 22.19 8.15
N GLU A 58 7.61 22.52 7.09
CA GLU A 58 6.64 23.63 7.08
C GLU A 58 5.46 23.37 8.04
N VAL A 59 4.93 22.15 8.10
CA VAL A 59 3.87 21.79 9.07
C VAL A 59 4.39 21.86 10.50
N MET A 60 5.63 21.41 10.71
CA MET A 60 6.26 21.44 12.03
C MET A 60 6.56 22.88 12.48
N ASP A 61 6.97 23.76 11.57
CA ASP A 61 7.19 25.18 11.82
C ASP A 61 5.87 25.91 12.12
N ALA A 62 4.81 25.59 11.37
CA ALA A 62 3.47 26.10 11.64
C ALA A 62 2.98 25.67 13.03
N ALA A 63 3.22 24.42 13.43
CA ALA A 63 2.86 23.93 14.75
C ALA A 63 3.62 24.67 15.88
N GLY A 64 4.88 25.01 15.63
CA GLY A 64 5.72 25.78 16.53
C GLY A 64 6.29 24.95 17.68
N SER A 65 6.89 25.63 18.66
CA SER A 65 7.65 25.02 19.75
C SER A 65 6.83 24.18 20.75
N SER A 66 5.50 24.22 20.65
CA SER A 66 4.62 23.36 21.45
C SER A 66 4.62 21.91 20.96
N LEU A 67 4.95 21.67 19.68
CA LEU A 67 4.90 20.34 19.08
C LEU A 67 5.95 19.44 19.72
N LYS A 68 5.50 18.31 20.27
CA LYS A 68 6.36 17.32 20.95
C LYS A 68 6.28 15.95 20.30
N VAL A 69 5.14 15.60 19.72
CA VAL A 69 4.88 14.24 19.22
C VAL A 69 4.14 14.27 17.88
N ILE A 70 4.58 13.46 16.93
CA ILE A 70 3.82 13.08 15.74
C ILE A 70 3.54 11.57 15.88
N ALA A 71 2.28 11.21 16.13
CA ALA A 71 1.85 9.83 16.32
C ALA A 71 1.17 9.33 15.04
N HIS A 72 1.98 8.84 14.11
CA HIS A 72 1.53 8.47 12.77
C HIS A 72 0.62 7.25 12.79
N HIS A 73 -0.56 7.37 12.18
CA HIS A 73 -1.54 6.30 12.05
C HIS A 73 -1.25 5.39 10.86
N ALA A 74 -0.01 4.89 10.75
CA ALA A 74 0.38 3.91 9.74
C ALA A 74 1.69 3.21 10.12
N VAL A 75 2.12 2.23 9.32
CA VAL A 75 3.44 1.57 9.47
C VAL A 75 4.53 2.23 8.64
N GLY A 76 4.28 2.44 7.35
CA GLY A 76 5.17 3.27 6.52
C GLY A 76 5.06 4.72 6.96
N PHE A 77 6.15 5.48 6.88
CA PHE A 77 6.25 6.86 7.37
C PHE A 77 7.00 7.74 6.35
N ASP A 78 6.95 7.34 5.07
CA ASP A 78 7.56 8.03 3.94
C ASP A 78 6.99 9.45 3.72
N ASN A 79 5.81 9.73 4.28
CA ASN A 79 5.14 11.03 4.29
C ASN A 79 5.59 11.97 5.44
N ILE A 80 6.52 11.55 6.30
CA ILE A 80 7.04 12.34 7.43
C ILE A 80 8.52 12.66 7.26
N ASP A 81 8.88 13.93 7.35
CA ASP A 81 10.27 14.37 7.35
C ASP A 81 10.94 14.10 8.70
N LEU A 82 11.60 12.95 8.81
CA LEU A 82 12.23 12.52 10.07
C LEU A 82 13.43 13.39 10.48
N GLU A 83 14.17 13.97 9.53
CA GLU A 83 15.29 14.85 9.89
C GLU A 83 14.77 16.20 10.40
N ALA A 84 13.73 16.77 9.78
CA ALA A 84 13.08 17.98 10.29
C ALA A 84 12.48 17.77 11.69
N ALA A 85 11.87 16.61 11.95
CA ALA A 85 11.35 16.25 13.27
C ALA A 85 12.47 16.17 14.32
N LYS A 86 13.58 15.52 13.96
CA LYS A 86 14.75 15.34 14.82
C LYS A 86 15.42 16.66 15.17
N GLU A 87 15.58 17.58 14.22
CA GLU A 87 16.10 18.94 14.45
C GLU A 87 15.26 19.71 15.48
N ARG A 88 13.94 19.48 15.49
CA ARG A 88 12.97 20.10 16.40
C ARG A 88 12.74 19.32 17.70
N GLN A 89 13.47 18.21 17.90
CA GLN A 89 13.28 17.28 19.03
C GLN A 89 11.83 16.75 19.16
N VAL A 90 11.14 16.62 18.03
CA VAL A 90 9.80 16.05 17.94
C VAL A 90 9.91 14.53 17.87
N VAL A 91 9.23 13.83 18.78
CA VAL A 91 9.15 12.37 18.76
C VAL A 91 8.21 11.93 17.66
N VAL A 92 8.67 11.05 16.78
CA VAL A 92 7.82 10.40 15.77
C VAL A 92 7.56 8.95 16.18
N SER A 93 6.30 8.54 16.19
CA SER A 93 5.89 7.13 16.36
C SER A 93 5.00 6.68 15.20
N ASN A 94 4.88 5.37 15.03
CA ASN A 94 4.06 4.73 14.01
C ASN A 94 3.36 3.49 14.64
N THR A 95 2.57 2.73 13.87
CA THR A 95 1.76 1.60 14.37
C THR A 95 2.23 0.22 13.86
N PRO A 96 3.46 -0.23 14.14
CA PRO A 96 3.96 -1.52 13.68
C PRO A 96 3.24 -2.68 14.38
N GLY A 97 3.16 -3.84 13.70
CA GLY A 97 2.60 -5.07 14.26
C GLY A 97 1.10 -5.21 14.04
N VAL A 98 0.29 -4.20 14.39
CA VAL A 98 -1.18 -4.30 14.44
C VAL A 98 -1.88 -4.57 13.10
N LEU A 99 -1.23 -4.26 11.98
CA LEU A 99 -1.78 -4.44 10.63
C LEU A 99 -1.06 -5.51 9.79
N THR A 100 -0.10 -6.23 10.41
CA THR A 100 0.74 -7.21 9.71
C THR A 100 -0.10 -8.33 9.08
N GLU A 101 -0.98 -8.92 9.88
CA GLU A 101 -1.82 -10.05 9.45
C GLU A 101 -2.84 -9.59 8.42
N ALA A 102 -3.54 -8.48 8.66
CA ALA A 102 -4.55 -7.96 7.75
C ALA A 102 -3.98 -7.61 6.36
N THR A 103 -2.79 -6.99 6.30
CA THR A 103 -2.15 -6.67 5.01
C THR A 103 -1.68 -7.93 4.28
N ALA A 104 -1.21 -8.94 5.03
CA ALA A 104 -0.82 -10.22 4.44
C ALA A 104 -2.03 -11.02 3.91
N ASP A 105 -3.16 -10.96 4.62
CA ASP A 105 -4.44 -11.53 4.15
C ASP A 105 -4.89 -10.85 2.85
N LEU A 106 -4.79 -9.53 2.78
CA LEU A 106 -5.15 -8.76 1.58
C LEU A 106 -4.24 -9.08 0.39
N ALA A 107 -2.92 -9.21 0.60
CA ALA A 107 -2.01 -9.64 -0.45
C ALA A 107 -2.38 -11.02 -1.02
N MET A 108 -2.74 -11.98 -0.16
CA MET A 108 -3.24 -13.29 -0.60
C MET A 108 -4.59 -13.19 -1.34
N ALA A 109 -5.48 -12.31 -0.88
CA ALA A 109 -6.77 -12.08 -1.54
C ALA A 109 -6.58 -11.48 -2.94
N LEU A 110 -5.68 -10.52 -3.11
CA LEU A 110 -5.33 -9.94 -4.41
C LEU A 110 -4.66 -10.97 -5.32
N MET A 111 -3.76 -11.82 -4.80
CA MET A 111 -3.18 -12.94 -5.56
C MET A 111 -4.26 -13.86 -6.11
N LEU A 112 -5.21 -14.28 -5.27
CA LEU A 112 -6.32 -15.15 -5.69
C LEU A 112 -7.26 -14.43 -6.65
N GLY A 113 -7.58 -13.16 -6.38
CA GLY A 113 -8.45 -12.33 -7.21
C GLY A 113 -7.93 -12.22 -8.63
N ALA A 114 -6.67 -11.82 -8.78
CA ALA A 114 -5.99 -11.69 -10.06
C ALA A 114 -5.78 -13.04 -10.75
N ALA A 115 -5.35 -14.08 -10.02
CA ALA A 115 -5.10 -15.39 -10.62
C ALA A 115 -6.38 -16.11 -11.07
N ARG A 116 -7.54 -15.83 -10.46
CA ARG A 116 -8.78 -16.58 -10.68
C ARG A 116 -9.93 -15.76 -11.25
N HIS A 117 -9.66 -14.55 -11.72
CA HIS A 117 -10.66 -13.65 -12.33
C HIS A 117 -11.90 -13.46 -11.45
N ILE A 118 -11.70 -13.28 -10.15
CA ILE A 118 -12.80 -13.25 -9.18
C ILE A 118 -13.71 -12.05 -9.45
N VAL A 119 -13.13 -10.89 -9.78
CA VAL A 119 -13.88 -9.65 -10.02
C VAL A 119 -14.65 -9.73 -11.33
N GLU A 120 -14.03 -10.23 -12.39
CA GLU A 120 -14.66 -10.44 -13.70
C GLU A 120 -15.81 -11.45 -13.59
N GLY A 121 -15.63 -12.50 -12.79
CA GLY A 121 -16.68 -13.47 -12.47
C GLY A 121 -17.86 -12.85 -11.73
N ASP A 122 -17.61 -12.04 -10.69
CA ASP A 122 -18.65 -11.30 -9.96
C ASP A 122 -19.41 -10.34 -10.90
N ARG A 123 -18.70 -9.58 -11.74
CA ARG A 123 -19.30 -8.67 -12.74
C ARG A 123 -20.20 -9.41 -13.73
N MET A 124 -19.71 -10.51 -14.32
CA MET A 124 -20.48 -11.34 -15.25
C MET A 124 -21.79 -11.85 -14.62
N ILE A 125 -21.76 -12.28 -13.36
CA ILE A 125 -22.95 -12.75 -12.65
C ILE A 125 -23.92 -11.60 -12.39
N ARG A 126 -23.44 -10.45 -11.91
CA ARG A 126 -24.28 -9.27 -11.63
C ARG A 126 -24.95 -8.71 -12.89
N ARG A 127 -24.27 -8.78 -14.03
CA ARG A 127 -24.82 -8.40 -15.35
C ARG A 127 -25.80 -9.43 -15.93
N GLY A 128 -25.98 -10.59 -15.28
CA GLY A 128 -26.86 -11.65 -15.77
C GLY A 128 -26.32 -12.39 -17.00
N GLU A 129 -25.02 -12.28 -17.27
CA GLU A 129 -24.37 -12.82 -18.46
C GLU A 129 -23.92 -14.28 -18.29
N PHE A 130 -23.92 -14.80 -17.06
CA PHE A 130 -23.55 -16.17 -16.78
C PHE A 130 -24.59 -17.17 -17.32
N LYS A 131 -24.22 -17.91 -18.37
CA LYS A 131 -25.07 -18.91 -19.04
C LYS A 131 -24.83 -20.35 -18.56
N GLY A 132 -24.07 -20.52 -17.48
CA GLY A 132 -23.64 -21.83 -16.98
C GLY A 132 -22.15 -22.11 -17.22
N TRP A 133 -21.69 -23.25 -16.70
CA TRP A 133 -20.30 -23.67 -16.80
C TRP A 133 -19.88 -23.91 -18.26
N ARG A 134 -18.67 -23.45 -18.62
CA ARG A 134 -18.01 -23.76 -19.88
C ARG A 134 -16.52 -24.06 -19.63
N PRO A 135 -15.89 -24.92 -20.44
CA PRO A 135 -14.49 -25.28 -20.27
C PRO A 135 -13.51 -24.11 -20.51
N ASP A 136 -13.94 -23.05 -21.20
CA ASP A 136 -13.14 -21.89 -21.59
C ASP A 136 -13.45 -20.64 -20.76
N LEU A 137 -14.40 -20.71 -19.83
CA LEU A 137 -14.88 -19.55 -19.09
C LEU A 137 -13.93 -19.21 -17.94
N LEU A 138 -13.30 -18.03 -18.01
CA LEU A 138 -12.45 -17.46 -16.95
C LEU A 138 -11.36 -18.44 -16.47
N VAL A 139 -10.69 -19.10 -17.42
CA VAL A 139 -9.56 -19.99 -17.13
C VAL A 139 -8.38 -19.16 -16.65
N GLY A 140 -8.11 -19.21 -15.35
CA GLY A 140 -7.03 -18.48 -14.70
C GLY A 140 -5.78 -19.32 -14.45
N HIS A 141 -4.97 -18.87 -13.50
CA HIS A 141 -3.72 -19.50 -13.07
C HIS A 141 -3.86 -20.23 -11.73
N ASP A 142 -3.26 -21.41 -11.63
CA ASP A 142 -3.09 -22.09 -10.35
C ASP A 142 -2.05 -21.37 -9.49
N LEU A 143 -2.25 -21.30 -8.17
CA LEU A 143 -1.20 -20.91 -7.23
C LEU A 143 -0.31 -22.09 -6.83
N PHE A 144 -0.88 -23.31 -6.79
CA PHE A 144 -0.16 -24.49 -6.32
C PHE A 144 1.05 -24.79 -7.21
N GLY A 145 2.22 -24.97 -6.60
CA GLY A 145 3.46 -25.28 -7.30
C GLY A 145 4.10 -24.09 -8.03
N GLN A 146 3.47 -22.91 -8.03
CA GLN A 146 4.06 -21.71 -8.63
C GLN A 146 5.13 -21.09 -7.73
N LYS A 147 5.99 -20.26 -8.30
CA LYS A 147 7.00 -19.51 -7.56
C LYS A 147 6.51 -18.10 -7.21
N LEU A 148 6.46 -17.80 -5.91
CA LEU A 148 6.21 -16.46 -5.38
C LEU A 148 7.54 -15.75 -5.09
N GLY A 149 7.76 -14.60 -5.72
CA GLY A 149 8.86 -13.68 -5.40
C GLY A 149 8.38 -12.54 -4.52
N ILE A 150 8.92 -12.45 -3.30
CA ILE A 150 8.59 -11.38 -2.36
C ILE A 150 9.67 -10.29 -2.39
N VAL A 151 9.29 -9.07 -2.74
CA VAL A 151 10.17 -7.89 -2.66
C VAL A 151 9.91 -7.20 -1.33
N GLY A 152 10.83 -7.36 -0.38
CA GLY A 152 10.68 -6.87 1.00
C GLY A 152 10.26 -7.95 1.99
N MET A 153 11.24 -8.69 2.54
CA MET A 153 11.00 -9.72 3.57
C MET A 153 10.89 -9.11 4.98
N GLY A 154 9.99 -8.14 5.15
CA GLY A 154 9.68 -7.48 6.42
C GLY A 154 8.72 -8.30 7.30
N ARG A 155 7.94 -7.64 8.17
CA ARG A 155 6.86 -8.32 8.93
C ARG A 155 5.77 -8.85 8.00
N ILE A 156 5.24 -7.97 7.15
CA ILE A 156 4.16 -8.31 6.19
C ILE A 156 4.65 -9.34 5.16
N GLY A 157 5.85 -9.16 4.59
CA GLY A 157 6.42 -10.12 3.64
C GLY A 157 6.58 -11.53 4.24
N ARG A 158 6.95 -11.66 5.53
CA ARG A 158 7.02 -12.96 6.21
C ARG A 158 5.64 -13.56 6.45
N ALA A 159 4.68 -12.77 6.94
CA ALA A 159 3.31 -13.22 7.15
C ALA A 159 2.64 -13.67 5.83
N THR A 160 2.94 -12.98 4.73
CA THR A 160 2.51 -13.35 3.37
C THR A 160 3.19 -14.64 2.91
N ALA A 161 4.49 -14.79 3.13
CA ALA A 161 5.23 -16.01 2.80
C ALA A 161 4.69 -17.25 3.54
N GLU A 162 4.32 -17.11 4.82
CA GLU A 162 3.76 -18.21 5.61
C GLU A 162 2.42 -18.69 5.05
N ARG A 163 1.54 -17.76 4.71
CA ARG A 163 0.26 -18.08 4.05
C ARG A 163 0.48 -18.68 2.67
N ALA A 164 1.32 -18.07 1.84
CA ALA A 164 1.63 -18.54 0.49
C ALA A 164 2.10 -20.00 0.48
N LYS A 165 2.95 -20.39 1.44
CA LYS A 165 3.40 -21.79 1.59
C LYS A 165 2.24 -22.75 1.85
N ALA A 166 1.21 -22.35 2.60
CA ALA A 166 0.03 -23.17 2.84
C ALA A 166 -0.82 -23.37 1.56
N PHE A 167 -0.72 -22.46 0.58
CA PHE A 167 -1.30 -22.61 -0.76
C PHE A 167 -0.40 -23.41 -1.72
N GLY A 168 0.74 -23.92 -1.26
CA GLY A 168 1.68 -24.70 -2.07
C GLY A 168 2.61 -23.85 -2.94
N LEU A 169 2.75 -22.55 -2.68
CA LEU A 169 3.68 -21.68 -3.39
C LEU A 169 5.14 -21.90 -2.93
N HIS A 170 6.07 -21.86 -3.88
CA HIS A 170 7.50 -21.84 -3.60
C HIS A 170 7.98 -20.40 -3.42
N VAL A 171 8.28 -20.03 -2.17
CA VAL A 171 8.65 -18.64 -1.84
C VAL A 171 10.15 -18.39 -2.03
N ALA A 172 10.47 -17.38 -2.83
CA ALA A 172 11.78 -16.72 -2.90
C ALA A 172 11.60 -15.25 -2.52
N HIS A 173 12.70 -14.56 -2.18
CA HIS A 173 12.61 -13.14 -1.83
C HIS A 173 13.82 -12.34 -2.23
N HIS A 174 13.62 -11.02 -2.29
CA HIS A 174 14.64 -9.99 -2.38
C HIS A 174 14.45 -8.99 -1.25
N SER A 175 15.49 -8.68 -0.49
CA SER A 175 15.50 -7.58 0.45
C SER A 175 16.91 -7.01 0.62
N ARG A 176 17.00 -5.82 1.21
CA ARG A 176 18.29 -5.21 1.61
C ARG A 176 19.10 -6.12 2.54
N SER A 177 18.44 -6.98 3.31
CA SER A 177 19.07 -7.88 4.28
C SER A 177 19.41 -9.26 3.70
N GLY A 178 19.20 -9.49 2.40
CA GLY A 178 19.54 -10.73 1.71
C GLY A 178 18.43 -11.27 0.80
N GLY A 179 18.66 -12.46 0.24
CA GLY A 179 17.79 -13.09 -0.75
C GLY A 179 18.41 -13.09 -2.14
N ALA A 180 17.60 -13.41 -3.15
CA ALA A 180 18.02 -13.41 -4.55
C ALA A 180 18.21 -11.98 -5.07
N PRO A 181 19.08 -11.74 -6.06
CA PRO A 181 19.09 -10.50 -6.83
C PRO A 181 17.70 -10.20 -7.42
N LEU A 182 17.27 -8.94 -7.41
CA LEU A 182 15.94 -8.55 -7.88
C LEU A 182 15.68 -9.04 -9.32
N ILE A 183 16.64 -8.86 -10.22
CA ILE A 183 16.56 -9.30 -11.61
C ILE A 183 16.29 -10.81 -11.71
N GLU A 184 16.96 -11.63 -10.89
CA GLU A 184 16.75 -13.08 -10.88
C GLU A 184 15.37 -13.43 -10.31
N LEU A 185 14.94 -12.72 -9.26
CA LEU A 185 13.62 -12.91 -8.67
C LEU A 185 12.52 -12.64 -9.71
N LEU A 186 12.57 -11.50 -10.40
CA LEU A 186 11.58 -11.12 -11.42
C LEU A 186 11.49 -12.13 -12.56
N LYS A 187 12.65 -12.59 -13.07
CA LYS A 187 12.72 -13.57 -14.17
C LYS A 187 12.14 -14.93 -13.82
N THR A 188 12.24 -15.32 -12.55
CA THR A 188 11.96 -16.71 -12.14
C THR A 188 10.60 -16.87 -11.47
N SER A 189 10.01 -15.79 -10.96
CA SER A 189 8.73 -15.81 -10.28
C SER A 189 7.53 -15.81 -11.24
N ASP A 190 6.51 -16.57 -10.87
CA ASP A 190 5.18 -16.56 -11.49
C ASP A 190 4.30 -15.49 -10.84
N ILE A 191 4.59 -15.14 -9.59
CA ILE A 191 3.91 -14.07 -8.86
C ILE A 191 4.97 -13.21 -8.19
N VAL A 192 4.88 -11.90 -8.31
CA VAL A 192 5.75 -10.94 -7.61
C VAL A 192 4.89 -10.12 -6.65
N SER A 193 5.23 -10.12 -5.36
CA SER A 193 4.50 -9.39 -4.33
C SER A 193 5.37 -8.37 -3.62
N LEU A 194 4.94 -7.11 -3.61
CA LEU A 194 5.67 -5.97 -3.10
C LEU A 194 5.26 -5.66 -1.66
N HIS A 195 6.26 -5.65 -0.77
CA HIS A 195 6.13 -5.34 0.66
C HIS A 195 7.32 -4.51 1.17
N CYS A 196 8.00 -3.79 0.28
CA CYS A 196 9.10 -2.90 0.61
C CYS A 196 8.58 -1.49 0.97
N PRO A 197 9.30 -0.71 1.80
CA PRO A 197 8.95 0.69 2.04
C PRO A 197 9.25 1.54 0.80
N LEU A 198 8.51 2.63 0.59
CA LEU A 198 8.84 3.65 -0.40
C LEU A 198 9.99 4.54 0.10
N ASN A 199 10.97 4.77 -0.76
CA ASN A 199 12.10 5.68 -0.61
C ASN A 199 12.77 5.87 -1.98
N ASP A 200 13.82 6.68 -2.06
CA ASP A 200 14.54 6.98 -3.31
C ASP A 200 15.04 5.74 -4.08
N THR A 201 15.35 4.64 -3.38
CA THR A 201 15.85 3.40 -4.01
C THR A 201 14.75 2.43 -4.41
N THR A 202 13.51 2.64 -3.95
CA THR A 202 12.36 1.77 -4.24
C THR A 202 11.27 2.48 -5.03
N ARG A 203 11.40 3.79 -5.27
CA ARG A 203 10.54 4.52 -6.20
C ARG A 203 10.74 3.97 -7.61
N HIS A 204 9.64 3.58 -8.25
CA HIS A 204 9.60 2.96 -9.59
C HIS A 204 10.58 1.79 -9.68
N LEU A 205 10.69 1.02 -8.59
CA LEU A 205 11.48 -0.21 -8.56
C LEU A 205 10.97 -1.22 -9.60
N ILE A 206 9.66 -1.22 -9.82
CA ILE A 206 9.01 -1.96 -10.88
C ILE A 206 8.66 -0.97 -12.00
N ASP A 207 9.67 -0.60 -12.79
CA ASP A 207 9.53 0.20 -14.00
C ASP A 207 9.27 -0.68 -15.24
N ALA A 208 9.19 -0.06 -16.42
CA ALA A 208 9.03 -0.78 -17.69
C ALA A 208 10.06 -1.89 -17.91
N LYS A 209 11.34 -1.65 -17.55
CA LYS A 209 12.40 -2.64 -17.70
C LYS A 209 12.23 -3.79 -16.72
N ALA A 210 11.84 -3.52 -15.48
CA ALA A 210 11.56 -4.56 -14.49
C ALA A 210 10.38 -5.44 -14.94
N LEU A 211 9.33 -4.84 -15.48
CA LEU A 211 8.19 -5.56 -16.05
C LEU A 211 8.62 -6.44 -17.24
N GLU A 212 9.57 -6.01 -18.07
CA GLU A 212 10.09 -6.80 -19.22
C GLU A 212 10.82 -8.07 -18.77
N LEU A 213 11.32 -8.09 -17.53
CA LEU A 213 11.99 -9.25 -16.98
C LEU A 213 11.01 -10.31 -16.46
N MET A 214 9.75 -9.94 -16.19
CA MET A 214 8.74 -10.85 -15.67
C MET A 214 8.27 -11.83 -16.76
N LYS A 215 7.69 -12.96 -16.33
CA LYS A 215 7.09 -13.91 -17.27
C LYS A 215 5.82 -13.30 -17.89
N PRO A 216 5.48 -13.63 -19.15
CA PRO A 216 4.18 -13.27 -19.73
C PRO A 216 2.98 -13.75 -18.92
N THR A 217 3.14 -14.84 -18.17
CA THR A 217 2.11 -15.40 -17.28
C THR A 217 2.18 -14.84 -15.85
N ALA A 218 3.06 -13.86 -15.58
CA ALA A 218 3.30 -13.40 -14.22
C ALA A 218 2.18 -12.51 -13.71
N ILE A 219 1.98 -12.55 -12.39
CA ILE A 219 1.03 -11.68 -11.68
C ILE A 219 1.82 -10.74 -10.75
N LEU A 220 1.54 -9.44 -10.81
CA LEU A 220 2.11 -8.43 -9.92
C LEU A 220 1.14 -8.06 -8.79
N ILE A 221 1.60 -8.04 -7.55
CA ILE A 221 0.80 -7.64 -6.39
C ILE A 221 1.47 -6.48 -5.67
N ASN A 222 0.73 -5.38 -5.46
CA ASN A 222 1.22 -4.23 -4.70
C ASN A 222 0.33 -3.92 -3.51
N THR A 223 0.83 -4.22 -2.31
CA THR A 223 0.25 -3.78 -1.03
C THR A 223 1.28 -2.97 -0.22
N ALA A 224 2.21 -2.31 -0.92
CA ALA A 224 3.26 -1.51 -0.32
C ALA A 224 2.91 -0.02 -0.39
N ARG A 225 3.30 0.62 -1.51
CA ARG A 225 2.99 2.00 -1.89
C ARG A 225 2.86 2.03 -3.42
N GLY A 226 1.95 2.84 -3.95
CA GLY A 226 1.76 2.99 -5.39
C GLY A 226 3.06 3.30 -6.13
N PRO A 227 3.81 4.36 -5.74
CA PRO A 227 5.03 4.78 -6.44
C PRO A 227 6.22 3.81 -6.37
N VAL A 228 6.06 2.61 -5.81
CA VAL A 228 7.03 1.52 -5.99
C VAL A 228 6.94 0.95 -7.41
N VAL A 229 5.77 1.04 -8.02
CA VAL A 229 5.51 0.67 -9.41
C VAL A 229 5.38 1.95 -10.23
N ASP A 230 5.90 1.93 -11.46
CA ASP A 230 5.56 2.94 -12.46
C ASP A 230 4.21 2.56 -13.09
N GLU A 231 3.14 3.27 -12.76
CA GLU A 231 1.78 2.89 -13.13
C GLU A 231 1.52 2.99 -14.63
N GLY A 232 2.10 4.00 -15.28
CA GLY A 232 2.05 4.13 -16.73
C GLY A 232 2.68 2.92 -17.43
N ALA A 233 3.83 2.47 -16.95
CA ALA A 233 4.48 1.27 -17.46
C ALA A 233 3.66 -0.01 -17.18
N LEU A 234 3.07 -0.12 -15.98
CA LEU A 234 2.22 -1.26 -15.62
C LEU A 234 0.99 -1.35 -16.53
N ALA A 235 0.29 -0.24 -16.77
CA ALA A 235 -0.88 -0.19 -17.63
C ALA A 235 -0.56 -0.65 -19.06
N VAL A 236 0.58 -0.19 -19.61
CA VAL A 236 1.08 -0.64 -20.92
C VAL A 236 1.39 -2.14 -20.91
N ALA A 237 2.11 -2.62 -19.89
CA ALA A 237 2.48 -4.04 -19.78
C ALA A 237 1.27 -4.97 -19.69
N LEU A 238 0.21 -4.57 -18.97
CA LEU A 238 -1.04 -5.32 -18.88
C LEU A 238 -1.80 -5.30 -20.21
N ARG A 239 -1.98 -4.12 -20.83
CA ARG A 239 -2.66 -3.97 -22.12
C ARG A 239 -1.99 -4.79 -23.21
N ASP A 240 -0.67 -4.79 -23.24
CA ASP A 240 0.12 -5.45 -24.28
C ASP A 240 0.39 -6.93 -23.97
N GLY A 241 -0.13 -7.45 -22.84
CA GLY A 241 0.00 -8.85 -22.43
C GLY A 241 1.42 -9.27 -22.06
N GLN A 242 2.25 -8.32 -21.64
CA GLN A 242 3.62 -8.56 -21.17
C GLN A 242 3.66 -9.24 -19.81
N ILE A 243 2.64 -9.02 -18.98
CA ILE A 243 2.31 -9.80 -17.79
C ILE A 243 0.82 -10.13 -17.81
N ALA A 244 0.40 -11.15 -17.05
CA ALA A 244 -0.96 -11.67 -17.13
C ALA A 244 -1.98 -10.84 -16.35
N ALA A 245 -1.61 -10.37 -15.16
CA ALA A 245 -2.53 -9.63 -14.29
C ALA A 245 -1.78 -8.82 -13.23
N ALA A 246 -2.50 -7.90 -12.59
CA ALA A 246 -2.06 -7.21 -11.40
C ALA A 246 -3.18 -7.13 -10.34
N GLY A 247 -2.79 -7.13 -9.07
CA GLY A 247 -3.67 -6.85 -7.94
C GLY A 247 -3.07 -5.74 -7.08
N LEU A 248 -3.75 -4.60 -7.04
CA LEU A 248 -3.25 -3.37 -6.42
C LEU A 248 -4.17 -2.94 -5.27
N ASP A 249 -3.59 -2.60 -4.12
CA ASP A 249 -4.26 -1.96 -2.98
C ASP A 249 -3.88 -0.47 -2.85
N VAL A 250 -2.86 -0.05 -3.59
CA VAL A 250 -2.22 1.26 -3.46
C VAL A 250 -1.86 1.81 -4.84
N PHE A 251 -1.97 3.13 -4.98
CA PHE A 251 -1.82 3.85 -6.25
C PHE A 251 -0.87 5.07 -6.11
N GLU A 252 -0.31 5.58 -7.21
CA GLU A 252 0.59 6.74 -7.20
C GLU A 252 -0.13 7.99 -6.69
N GLU A 253 -1.39 8.14 -7.07
CA GLU A 253 -2.32 9.14 -6.57
C GLU A 253 -3.51 8.46 -5.88
N GLU A 254 -3.84 8.87 -4.64
CA GLU A 254 -4.92 8.27 -3.85
C GLU A 254 -5.85 9.37 -3.26
N PRO A 255 -7.15 9.42 -3.63
CA PRO A 255 -7.80 8.56 -4.62
C PRO A 255 -7.33 8.89 -6.04
N GLU A 256 -7.17 7.87 -6.86
CA GLU A 256 -7.04 8.06 -8.30
C GLU A 256 -8.41 8.56 -8.82
N GLU A 257 -8.40 9.62 -9.63
CA GLU A 257 -9.62 10.11 -10.27
C GLU A 257 -10.03 9.12 -11.38
N PHE A 258 -10.72 8.04 -11.01
CA PHE A 258 -11.37 7.18 -11.99
C PHE A 258 -12.69 7.82 -12.44
N GLU A 259 -12.86 8.08 -13.74
CA GLU A 259 -14.21 8.22 -14.28
C GLU A 259 -14.88 6.84 -14.15
N VAL A 260 -16.09 6.80 -13.58
CA VAL A 260 -16.85 5.55 -13.36
C VAL A 260 -17.09 4.80 -14.69
N GLU A 261 -16.99 5.51 -15.82
CA GLU A 261 -17.10 4.96 -17.18
C GLU A 261 -15.82 4.23 -17.64
N ASP A 262 -14.64 4.51 -17.05
CA ASP A 262 -13.38 3.82 -17.35
C ASP A 262 -13.24 2.47 -16.62
N LEU A 263 -14.14 2.18 -15.67
CA LEU A 263 -14.18 0.92 -14.92
C LEU A 263 -15.06 -0.15 -15.57
N ASP A 264 -15.59 0.09 -16.77
CA ASP A 264 -16.14 -0.96 -17.63
C ASP A 264 -15.01 -1.82 -18.22
N ILE A 265 -14.42 -2.63 -17.32
CA ILE A 265 -13.66 -3.84 -17.63
C ILE A 265 -14.54 -5.04 -17.28
#